data_AF-A0A090RYI1-F1
#
_entry.id   AF-A0A090RYI1-F1
#
_cell.length_a   1.000
_cell.length_b   1.000
_cell.length_c   1.000
_cell.angle_alpha   90.00
_cell.angle_beta   90.00
_cell.angle_gamma   90.00
#
_symmetry.space_group_name_H-M   'P 1'
#
loop_
_entity.id
_entity.type
_entity.pdbx_description
1 polymer ?
#
loop_
_entity_poly.entity_id
_entity_poly.type
_entity_poly.pdbx_seq_one_letter_code
_entity_poly.pdbx_strand_id
1 'polypeptide(L)'
;MVALSLLRELGPVVTALLFAGRAGSALTAEIGLMKATEQLSSLEMMAVDPLKRVIAPRFWAGVISMPLLAMIFMSIGIWGGQLVGVDWKGIDHGSFWSAMQSSVELGRDIGNSAIKCVVFAITVTWIALFNGYDATPTSEGISQATTRTVVHSSLAVLGLDFVLTALMFGN
;
A
#
# COMPACT_ATOMS: atom_id res chain seq x y z
N MET A 1 -6.46 8.81 -21.83
CA MET A 1 -6.75 7.45 -21.30
C MET A 1 -5.69 6.95 -20.32
N VAL A 2 -4.39 7.06 -20.62
CA VAL A 2 -3.29 6.58 -19.74
C VAL A 2 -3.38 7.12 -18.30
N ALA A 3 -3.59 8.43 -18.11
CA ALA A 3 -3.68 9.03 -16.78
C ALA A 3 -4.89 8.51 -15.97
N LEU A 4 -6.03 8.32 -16.63
CA LEU A 4 -7.27 7.84 -16.02
C LEU A 4 -7.17 6.40 -15.51
N SER A 5 -6.58 5.51 -16.31
CA SER A 5 -6.34 4.12 -15.90
C SER A 5 -5.32 4.00 -14.76
N LEU A 6 -4.33 4.88 -14.74
CA LEU A 6 -3.32 4.93 -13.68
C LEU A 6 -3.92 5.46 -12.37
N LEU A 7 -4.70 6.54 -12.42
CA LEU A 7 -5.27 7.18 -11.23
C LEU A 7 -6.36 6.33 -10.56
N ARG A 8 -7.22 5.65 -11.34
CA ARG A 8 -8.42 4.96 -10.82
C ARG A 8 -8.17 3.52 -10.35
N GLU A 9 -7.33 2.80 -11.08
CA GLU A 9 -7.20 1.34 -10.96
C GLU A 9 -5.76 0.98 -10.60
N LEU A 10 -4.84 1.18 -11.55
CA LEU A 10 -3.50 0.59 -11.47
C LEU A 10 -2.61 1.22 -10.40
N GLY A 11 -2.71 2.53 -10.16
CA GLY A 11 -1.84 3.24 -9.22
C GLY A 11 -1.97 2.74 -7.79
N PRO A 12 -3.16 2.85 -7.16
CA PRO A 12 -3.38 2.40 -5.80
C PRO A 12 -3.15 0.89 -5.61
N VAL A 13 -3.66 0.07 -6.54
CA VAL A 13 -3.62 -1.40 -6.40
C VAL A 13 -2.20 -1.93 -6.53
N VAL A 14 -1.45 -1.53 -7.58
CA VAL A 14 -0.08 -2.01 -7.77
C VAL A 14 0.83 -1.52 -6.65
N THR A 15 0.67 -0.26 -6.21
CA THR A 15 1.43 0.26 -5.08
C THR A 15 1.17 -0.54 -3.80
N ALA A 16 -0.10 -0.87 -3.51
CA ALA A 16 -0.47 -1.68 -2.35
C ALA A 16 0.13 -3.09 -2.39
N LEU A 17 0.12 -3.76 -3.55
CA LEU A 17 0.70 -5.09 -3.73
C LEU A 17 2.22 -5.08 -3.53
N LEU A 18 2.92 -4.09 -4.10
CA LEU A 18 4.36 -3.91 -3.91
C LEU A 18 4.70 -3.59 -2.45
N PHE A 19 3.90 -2.75 -1.80
CA PHE A 19 4.06 -2.41 -0.39
C PHE A 19 3.87 -3.64 0.51
N ALA A 20 2.84 -4.45 0.28
CA ALA A 20 2.62 -5.71 0.99
C ALA A 20 3.80 -6.67 0.82
N GLY A 21 4.34 -6.78 -0.40
CA GLY A 21 5.45 -7.67 -0.72
C GLY A 21 6.79 -7.26 -0.10
N ARG A 22 7.07 -5.96 0.03
CA ARG A 22 8.34 -5.43 0.56
C ARG A 22 8.25 -4.97 2.01
N ALA A 23 7.39 -3.99 2.29
CA ALA A 23 7.29 -3.39 3.62
C ALA A 23 6.47 -4.27 4.57
N GLY A 24 5.36 -4.86 4.09
CA GLY A 24 4.52 -5.76 4.89
C GLY A 24 5.26 -7.02 5.33
N SER A 25 6.00 -7.65 4.42
CA SER A 25 6.83 -8.82 4.74
C SER A 25 7.95 -8.48 5.73
N ALA A 26 8.62 -7.34 5.56
CA ALA A 26 9.66 -6.88 6.48
C ALA A 26 9.11 -6.59 7.89
N LEU A 27 7.96 -5.91 8.00
CA LEU A 27 7.30 -5.63 9.29
C LEU A 27 6.94 -6.92 10.03
N THR A 28 6.42 -7.92 9.30
CA THR A 28 6.04 -9.22 9.85
C THR A 28 7.27 -9.95 10.40
N ALA A 29 8.36 -9.98 9.62
CA ALA A 29 9.61 -10.63 10.01
C ALA A 29 10.28 -9.94 11.19
N GLU A 30 10.28 -8.60 11.24
CA GLU A 30 10.85 -7.82 12.33
C GLU A 30 10.14 -8.12 13.65
N ILE A 31 8.81 -8.09 13.68
CA ILE A 31 8.02 -8.37 14.89
C ILE A 31 8.17 -9.84 15.29
N GLY A 32 8.12 -10.76 14.33
CA GLY A 32 8.32 -12.18 14.58
C GLY A 32 9.70 -12.47 15.19
N LEU A 33 10.74 -11.77 14.74
CA LEU A 33 12.09 -11.87 15.29
C LEU A 33 12.18 -11.31 16.71
N MET A 34 11.55 -10.15 16.98
CA MET A 34 11.47 -9.59 18.33
C MET A 34 10.75 -10.54 19.30
N LYS A 35 9.72 -11.25 18.82
CA LYS A 35 9.02 -12.28 19.60
C LYS A 35 9.92 -13.50 19.85
N ALA A 36 10.59 -14.02 18.83
CA ALA A 36 11.47 -15.18 18.96
C ALA A 36 12.71 -14.92 19.84
N THR A 37 13.12 -13.67 19.97
CA THR A 37 14.22 -13.24 20.86
C THR A 37 13.73 -12.75 22.23
N GLU A 38 12.45 -12.97 22.57
CA GLU A 38 11.82 -12.59 23.85
C GLU A 38 11.89 -11.07 24.16
N GLN A 39 12.12 -10.23 23.15
CA GLN A 39 12.20 -8.79 23.32
C GLN A 39 10.83 -8.17 23.68
N LEU A 40 9.73 -8.74 23.17
CA LEU A 40 8.38 -8.29 23.53
C LEU A 40 8.05 -8.61 24.98
N SER A 41 8.35 -9.85 25.42
CA SER A 41 8.16 -10.30 26.80
C SER A 41 9.01 -9.50 27.79
N SER A 42 10.24 -9.14 27.41
CA SER A 42 11.11 -8.32 28.28
C SER A 42 10.57 -6.90 28.49
N LEU A 43 9.91 -6.29 27.49
CA LEU A 43 9.24 -5.00 27.65
C LEU A 43 8.08 -5.10 28.65
N GLU A 44 7.28 -6.16 28.58
CA GLU A 44 6.18 -6.39 29.52
C GLU A 44 6.68 -6.53 30.96
N MET A 45 7.81 -7.21 31.17
CA MET A 45 8.47 -7.31 32.48
C MET A 45 8.97 -5.96 33.01
N MET A 46 9.27 -5.01 32.14
CA MET A 46 9.63 -3.62 32.51
C MET A 46 8.40 -2.74 32.74
N ALA A 47 7.20 -3.31 32.81
CA ALA A 47 5.92 -2.60 32.89
C ALA A 47 5.69 -1.64 31.70
N VAL A 48 6.24 -1.98 30.53
CA VAL A 48 6.07 -1.22 29.28
C VAL A 48 5.19 -2.02 28.33
N ASP A 49 4.06 -1.46 27.93
CA ASP A 49 3.15 -2.08 26.97
C ASP A 49 3.79 -2.15 25.55
N PRO A 50 4.11 -3.35 25.03
CA PRO A 50 4.74 -3.50 23.72
C PRO A 50 3.80 -3.13 22.57
N LEU A 51 2.46 -3.24 22.73
CA LEU A 51 1.51 -2.86 21.70
C LEU A 51 1.60 -1.35 21.42
N LYS A 52 1.65 -0.54 22.48
CA LYS A 52 1.77 0.91 22.34
C LYS A 52 3.15 1.36 21.89
N ARG A 53 4.21 0.68 22.34
CA ARG A 53 5.58 1.13 22.09
C ARG A 53 6.17 0.62 20.77
N VAL A 54 5.79 -0.58 20.33
CA VAL A 54 6.36 -1.24 19.14
C VAL A 54 5.35 -1.24 17.99
N ILE A 55 4.11 -1.64 18.25
CA ILE A 55 3.11 -1.84 17.19
C ILE A 55 2.48 -0.52 16.73
N ALA A 56 2.04 0.34 17.64
CA ALA A 56 1.35 1.58 17.27
C ALA A 56 2.19 2.54 16.37
N PRO A 57 3.49 2.79 16.63
CA PRO A 57 4.30 3.63 15.74
C PRO A 57 4.45 3.03 14.34
N ARG A 58 4.60 1.70 14.24
CA ARG A 58 4.70 0.98 12.96
C ARG A 58 3.39 1.04 12.18
N PHE A 59 2.24 0.97 12.87
CA PHE A 59 0.93 1.13 12.26
C PHE A 59 0.80 2.50 11.59
N TRP A 60 1.06 3.59 12.33
CA TRP A 60 0.97 4.94 11.78
C TRP A 60 1.99 5.21 10.68
N ALA A 61 3.20 4.68 10.80
CA ALA A 61 4.20 4.76 9.74
C ALA A 61 3.71 4.12 8.42
N GLY A 62 3.08 2.93 8.50
CA GLY A 62 2.49 2.26 7.33
C GLY A 62 1.33 3.04 6.71
N VAL A 63 0.41 3.54 7.55
CA VAL A 63 -0.77 4.31 7.12
C VAL A 63 -0.38 5.61 6.42
N ILE A 64 0.66 6.30 6.88
CA ILE A 64 1.11 7.57 6.30
C ILE A 64 1.97 7.34 5.05
N SER A 65 2.85 6.34 5.06
CA SER A 65 3.81 6.11 3.97
C SER A 65 3.15 5.63 2.68
N MET A 66 2.14 4.76 2.76
CA MET A 66 1.54 4.15 1.57
C MET A 66 0.83 5.17 0.65
N PRO A 67 -0.02 6.10 1.13
CA PRO A 67 -0.59 7.15 0.29
C PRO A 67 0.48 8.05 -0.35
N LEU A 68 1.55 8.35 0.39
CA LEU A 68 2.66 9.17 -0.12
C LEU A 68 3.39 8.45 -1.27
N LEU A 69 3.66 7.16 -1.11
CA LEU A 69 4.26 6.30 -2.14
C LEU A 69 3.36 6.20 -3.38
N ALA A 70 2.04 6.09 -3.20
CA ALA A 70 1.09 6.03 -4.31
C ALA A 70 1.09 7.32 -5.14
N MET A 71 1.15 8.49 -4.50
CA MET A 71 1.28 9.77 -5.21
C MET A 71 2.55 9.85 -6.07
N ILE A 72 3.67 9.36 -5.54
CA ILE A 72 4.94 9.30 -6.28
C ILE A 72 4.82 8.34 -7.46
N PHE A 73 4.22 7.16 -7.25
CA PHE A 73 4.00 6.16 -8.31
C PHE A 73 3.17 6.73 -9.45
N MET A 74 2.07 7.41 -9.13
CA MET A 74 1.20 8.04 -10.13
C MET A 74 1.92 9.17 -10.89
N SER A 75 2.71 9.99 -10.19
CA SER A 75 3.49 11.09 -10.80
C SER A 75 4.51 10.56 -11.82
N ILE A 76 5.28 9.54 -11.43
CA ILE A 76 6.27 8.89 -12.32
C ILE A 76 5.58 8.16 -13.47
N GLY A 77 4.43 7.53 -13.22
CA GLY A 77 3.63 6.86 -14.26
C GLY A 77 3.13 7.84 -15.34
N ILE A 78 2.68 9.03 -14.95
CA ILE A 78 2.27 10.08 -15.88
C ILE A 78 3.47 10.58 -16.70
N TRP A 79 4.61 10.80 -16.05
CA TRP A 79 5.83 11.24 -16.73
C TRP A 79 6.36 10.21 -17.74
N GLY A 80 6.35 8.93 -17.37
CA GLY A 80 6.69 7.84 -18.31
C GLY A 80 5.72 7.75 -19.49
N GLY A 81 4.43 8.01 -19.26
CA GLY A 81 3.42 8.10 -20.32
C GLY A 81 3.68 9.26 -21.29
N GLN A 82 4.12 10.41 -20.79
CA GLN A 82 4.51 11.56 -21.62
C GLN A 82 5.72 11.25 -22.48
N LEU A 83 6.77 10.66 -21.89
CA LEU A 83 8.01 10.32 -22.61
C LEU A 83 7.73 9.43 -23.83
N VAL A 84 6.91 8.38 -23.64
CA VAL A 84 6.57 7.46 -24.75
C VAL A 84 5.56 8.10 -25.72
N GLY A 85 4.56 8.81 -25.19
CA GLY A 85 3.49 9.38 -26.02
C GLY A 85 3.97 10.54 -26.90
N VAL A 86 4.82 11.42 -26.36
CA VAL A 86 5.26 12.60 -27.10
C VAL A 86 6.61 12.34 -27.75
N ASP A 87 7.63 11.96 -26.99
CA ASP A 87 9.00 11.93 -27.53
C ASP A 87 9.20 10.77 -28.51
N TRP A 88 8.53 9.64 -28.29
CA TRP A 88 8.65 8.47 -29.19
C TRP A 88 7.57 8.41 -30.26
N LYS A 89 6.33 8.78 -29.94
CA LYS A 89 5.19 8.68 -30.88
C LYS A 89 4.85 9.99 -31.57
N GLY A 90 5.50 11.11 -31.22
CA GLY A 90 5.36 12.38 -31.91
C GLY A 90 4.02 13.08 -31.69
N ILE A 91 3.30 12.77 -30.59
CA ILE A 91 2.07 13.48 -30.22
C ILE A 91 2.42 14.90 -29.77
N ASP A 92 1.63 15.90 -30.16
CA ASP A 92 1.84 17.28 -29.72
C ASP A 92 1.75 17.43 -28.19
N HIS A 93 2.73 18.10 -27.58
CA HIS A 93 2.80 18.33 -26.13
C HIS A 93 1.55 19.04 -25.59
N GLY A 94 1.06 20.06 -26.31
CA GLY A 94 -0.13 20.81 -25.91
C GLY A 94 -1.38 19.93 -25.89
N SER A 95 -1.56 19.12 -26.93
CA SER A 95 -2.69 18.20 -27.03
C SER A 95 -2.70 17.13 -25.93
N PHE A 96 -1.54 16.61 -25.54
CA PHE A 96 -1.41 15.60 -24.48
C PHE A 96 -1.82 16.16 -23.12
N TRP A 97 -1.29 17.33 -22.73
CA TRP A 97 -1.60 17.97 -21.46
C TRP A 97 -3.03 18.50 -21.41
N SER A 98 -3.52 19.11 -22.49
CA SER A 98 -4.90 19.59 -22.56
C SER A 98 -5.92 18.46 -22.47
N ALA A 99 -5.68 17.32 -23.13
CA ALA A 99 -6.55 16.15 -23.04
C ALA A 99 -6.49 15.50 -21.65
N MET A 100 -5.34 15.54 -20.98
CA MET A 100 -5.21 15.02 -19.61
C MET A 100 -5.97 15.89 -18.61
N GLN A 101 -5.80 17.21 -18.67
CA GLN A 101 -6.48 18.15 -17.78
C GLN A 101 -7.99 18.16 -17.98
N SER A 102 -8.47 17.99 -19.22
CA SER A 102 -9.91 17.90 -19.50
C SER A 102 -10.55 16.58 -19.05
N SER A 103 -9.74 15.51 -18.92
CA SER A 103 -10.24 14.18 -18.56
C SER A 103 -10.11 13.86 -17.07
N VAL A 104 -9.26 14.59 -16.32
CA VAL A 104 -8.97 14.31 -14.90
C VAL A 104 -9.63 15.36 -14.03
N GLU A 105 -10.58 14.94 -13.20
CA GLU A 105 -11.18 15.80 -12.19
C GLU A 105 -10.41 15.67 -10.86
N LEU A 106 -9.80 16.77 -10.39
CA LEU A 106 -9.02 16.79 -9.14
C LEU A 106 -9.82 16.26 -7.94
N GLY A 107 -11.11 16.61 -7.82
CA GLY A 107 -11.94 16.18 -6.70
C GLY A 107 -12.32 14.71 -6.77
N ARG A 108 -12.79 14.25 -7.93
CA ARG A 108 -13.33 12.89 -8.10
C ARG A 108 -12.24 11.85 -8.31
N ASP A 109 -11.25 12.10 -9.15
CA ASP A 109 -10.25 11.09 -9.48
C ASP A 109 -9.14 11.00 -8.43
N ILE A 110 -8.55 12.15 -8.06
CA ILE A 110 -7.46 12.16 -7.06
C ILE A 110 -8.00 11.92 -5.65
N GLY A 111 -9.13 12.52 -5.30
CA GLY A 111 -9.79 12.30 -4.01
C GLY A 111 -10.15 10.83 -3.79
N ASN A 112 -10.80 10.19 -4.77
CA ASN A 112 -11.16 8.77 -4.67
C ASN A 112 -9.92 7.87 -4.61
N SER A 113 -8.89 8.19 -5.40
CA SER A 113 -7.62 7.45 -5.37
C SER A 113 -6.92 7.53 -4.00
N ALA A 114 -6.91 8.72 -3.39
CA ALA A 114 -6.34 8.92 -2.05
C ALA A 114 -7.10 8.12 -0.98
N ILE A 115 -8.43 8.13 -1.03
CA ILE A 115 -9.27 7.34 -0.10
C ILE A 115 -8.97 5.84 -0.26
N LYS A 116 -8.92 5.32 -1.50
CA LYS A 116 -8.52 3.92 -1.75
C LYS A 116 -7.16 3.59 -1.15
N CYS A 117 -6.16 4.45 -1.37
CA CYS A 117 -4.82 4.25 -0.81
C CYS A 117 -4.82 4.16 0.71
N VAL A 118 -5.56 5.04 1.40
CA VAL A 118 -5.65 5.00 2.87
C VAL A 118 -6.30 3.70 3.35
N VAL A 119 -7.37 3.25 2.71
CA VAL A 119 -8.05 1.99 3.07
C VAL A 119 -7.11 0.79 2.86
N PHE A 120 -6.38 0.75 1.75
CA PHE A 120 -5.37 -0.29 1.50
C PHE A 120 -4.23 -0.23 2.51
N ALA A 121 -3.75 0.96 2.84
CA ALA A 121 -2.67 1.16 3.82
C ALA A 121 -3.03 0.59 5.20
N ILE A 122 -4.25 0.90 5.68
CA ILE A 122 -4.77 0.38 6.96
C ILE A 122 -4.84 -1.15 6.90
N THR A 123 -5.44 -1.70 5.84
CA THR A 123 -5.68 -3.15 5.73
C THR A 123 -4.37 -3.94 5.65
N VAL A 124 -3.44 -3.53 4.78
CA VAL A 124 -2.16 -4.22 4.60
C VAL A 124 -1.30 -4.12 5.86
N THR A 125 -1.22 -2.93 6.47
CA THR A 125 -0.41 -2.73 7.67
C THR A 125 -0.98 -3.53 8.85
N TRP A 126 -2.32 -3.58 9.00
CA TRP A 126 -2.95 -4.38 10.05
C TRP A 126 -2.64 -5.87 9.89
N ILE A 127 -2.79 -6.42 8.68
CA ILE A 127 -2.50 -7.84 8.41
C ILE A 127 -1.04 -8.17 8.71
N ALA A 128 -0.10 -7.31 8.31
CA ALA A 128 1.33 -7.50 8.56
C ALA A 128 1.67 -7.48 10.05
N LEU A 129 1.16 -6.51 10.81
CA LEU A 129 1.40 -6.42 12.24
C LEU A 129 0.79 -7.61 13.00
N PHE A 130 -0.43 -8.01 12.62
CA PHE A 130 -1.12 -9.14 13.23
C PHE A 130 -0.37 -10.45 13.02
N ASN A 131 -0.02 -10.79 11.78
CA ASN A 131 0.71 -12.01 11.49
C ASN A 131 2.11 -12.04 12.13
N GLY A 132 2.76 -10.88 12.27
CA GLY A 132 4.04 -10.80 12.98
C GLY A 132 3.91 -11.04 14.47
N TYR A 133 2.86 -10.48 15.09
CA TYR A 133 2.60 -10.63 16.52
C TYR A 133 2.08 -12.03 16.89
N ASP A 134 1.25 -12.64 16.05
CA ASP A 134 0.69 -13.99 16.27
C ASP A 134 1.62 -15.12 15.82
N ALA A 135 2.72 -14.81 15.12
CA ALA A 135 3.67 -15.80 14.63
C ALA A 135 4.18 -16.73 15.76
N THR A 136 4.38 -18.01 15.42
CA THR A 136 5.08 -18.95 16.28
C THR A 136 6.56 -18.55 16.35
N PRO A 137 7.19 -18.54 17.55
CA PRO A 137 8.56 -18.06 17.76
C PRO A 137 9.60 -19.07 17.28
N THR A 138 9.51 -19.51 16.02
CA THR A 138 10.46 -20.40 15.36
C THR A 138 10.85 -19.79 14.01
N SER A 139 12.08 -20.06 13.54
CA SER A 139 12.56 -19.54 12.26
C SER A 139 11.62 -19.91 11.09
N GLU A 140 11.12 -21.14 11.08
CA GLU A 140 10.15 -21.60 10.10
C GLU A 140 8.80 -20.89 10.25
N GLY A 141 8.30 -20.71 11.49
CA GLY A 141 7.06 -20.00 11.78
C GLY A 141 7.05 -18.55 11.28
N ILE A 142 8.17 -17.85 11.45
CA ILE A 142 8.34 -16.46 10.97
C ILE A 142 8.28 -16.42 9.44
N SER A 143 8.96 -17.35 8.75
CA SER A 143 8.95 -17.43 7.28
C SER A 143 7.53 -17.74 6.75
N GLN A 144 6.83 -18.67 7.40
CA GLN A 144 5.43 -18.98 7.07
C GLN A 144 4.51 -17.77 7.29
N ALA A 145 4.64 -17.06 8.41
CA ALA A 145 3.86 -15.85 8.71
C ALA A 145 4.12 -14.72 7.69
N THR A 146 5.37 -14.56 7.27
CA THR A 146 5.76 -13.60 6.23
C THR A 146 5.07 -13.89 4.90
N THR A 147 5.06 -15.16 4.49
CA THR A 147 4.38 -15.60 3.27
C THR A 147 2.86 -15.43 3.36
N ARG A 148 2.25 -15.82 4.50
CA ARG A 148 0.82 -15.62 4.76
C ARG A 148 0.41 -14.15 4.68
N THR A 149 1.25 -13.25 5.18
CA THR A 149 1.00 -11.80 5.11
C THR A 149 0.85 -11.31 3.68
N VAL A 150 1.73 -11.73 2.77
CA VAL A 150 1.67 -11.32 1.37
C VAL A 150 0.40 -11.84 0.70
N VAL A 151 0.04 -13.11 0.95
CA VAL A 151 -1.17 -13.72 0.37
C VAL A 151 -2.45 -13.06 0.91
N HIS A 152 -2.58 -12.94 2.22
CA HIS A 152 -3.77 -12.32 2.84
C HIS A 152 -3.90 -10.84 2.47
N SER A 153 -2.79 -10.09 2.44
CA SER A 153 -2.80 -8.69 2.03
C SER A 153 -3.20 -8.54 0.56
N SER A 154 -2.69 -9.41 -0.33
CA SER A 154 -3.01 -9.34 -1.76
C SER A 154 -4.48 -9.66 -2.03
N LEU A 155 -5.02 -10.70 -1.38
CA LEU A 155 -6.44 -11.03 -1.48
C LEU A 155 -7.33 -9.93 -0.91
N ALA A 156 -6.95 -9.35 0.24
CA ALA A 156 -7.70 -8.26 0.85
C ALA A 156 -7.70 -7.00 -0.02
N VAL A 157 -6.55 -6.62 -0.60
CA VAL A 157 -6.42 -5.47 -1.50
C VAL A 157 -7.30 -5.67 -2.74
N LEU A 158 -7.23 -6.82 -3.41
CA LEU A 158 -8.03 -7.08 -4.61
C LEU A 158 -9.54 -7.14 -4.29
N GLY A 159 -9.91 -7.77 -3.17
CA GLY A 159 -11.31 -7.84 -2.74
C GLY A 159 -11.87 -6.46 -2.37
N LEU A 160 -11.09 -5.64 -1.65
CA LEU A 160 -11.47 -4.27 -1.31
C LEU A 160 -11.51 -3.38 -2.55
N ASP A 161 -10.61 -3.57 -3.51
CA ASP A 161 -10.62 -2.81 -4.74
C ASP A 161 -11.92 -3.00 -5.51
N PHE A 162 -12.39 -4.24 -5.67
CA PHE A 162 -13.69 -4.52 -6.30
C PHE A 162 -14.85 -3.78 -5.60
N VAL A 163 -14.91 -3.86 -4.27
CA VAL A 163 -15.98 -3.21 -3.48
C VAL A 163 -15.91 -1.68 -3.58
N LEU A 164 -14.73 -1.10 -3.47
CA LEU A 164 -14.52 0.35 -3.54
C LEU A 164 -14.78 0.88 -4.95
N THR A 165 -14.36 0.15 -5.99
CA THR A 165 -14.65 0.51 -7.39
C THR A 165 -16.16 0.50 -7.64
N ALA A 166 -16.87 -0.53 -7.18
CA ALA A 166 -18.33 -0.59 -7.30
C ALA A 166 -19.04 0.55 -6.56
N LEU A 167 -18.56 0.96 -5.38
CA LEU A 167 -19.16 2.07 -4.62
C LEU A 167 -18.85 3.46 -5.20
N MET A 168 -17.63 3.67 -5.72
CA MET A 168 -17.17 4.98 -6.18
C MET A 168 -17.52 5.28 -7.64
N PHE A 169 -17.63 4.23 -8.46
CA PHE A 169 -17.90 4.33 -9.89
C PHE A 169 -19.18 3.61 -10.31
N GLY A 170 -19.88 2.93 -9.40
CA GLY A 170 -21.23 2.41 -9.62
C GLY A 170 -22.27 3.52 -9.52
N ASN A 171 -22.32 4.35 -10.55
CA ASN A 171 -23.45 5.16 -11.03
C ASN A 171 -23.00 5.92 -12.28
#